data_AF-A0A349VJM0-F1
#
_entry.id   AF-A0A349VJM0-F1
#
_cell.length_a   1.000
_cell.length_b   1.000
_cell.length_c   1.000
_cell.angle_alpha   90.00
_cell.angle_beta   90.00
_cell.angle_gamma   90.00
#
_symmetry.space_group_name_H-M   'P 1'
#
loop_
_entity.id
_entity.type
_entity.pdbx_description
1 polymer ?
#
loop_
_entity_poly.entity_id
_entity_poly.type
_entity_poly.pdbx_seq_one_letter_code
_entity_poly.pdbx_strand_id
1 'polypeptide(L)'
;MRSIRVVLVLVCGAFLLAGLTQAAESPQVAEYTHHLAASKKVPGLHAGEHPLPLPTTMSHIEYEKILFPFIKSRAYATQLGWSHDKYVRDTGAYVKGKYYGTHPAVRCFYSPKVMYWLTGNPDFWPEGRDAGQAPKKAPREGTIPDGGMIIKEMLPPPAARYDGMTEEEI
;
A
#
# COMPACT_ATOMS: atom_id res chain seq x y z
N MET A 1 -33.05 88.48 39.06
CA MET A 1 -31.83 89.23 38.69
C MET A 1 -30.82 88.24 38.11
N ARG A 2 -30.09 88.68 37.08
CA ARG A 2 -29.05 88.00 36.28
C ARG A 2 -28.02 87.28 37.20
N SER A 3 -27.31 86.22 36.83
CA SER A 3 -26.19 86.17 35.84
C SER A 3 -25.43 84.84 36.10
N ILE A 4 -24.84 84.10 35.14
CA ILE A 4 -23.40 84.08 34.72
C ILE A 4 -23.20 82.67 34.09
N ARG A 5 -22.95 82.52 32.77
CA ARG A 5 -21.65 82.40 32.05
C ARG A 5 -20.73 81.25 32.53
N VAL A 6 -20.49 80.22 31.68
CA VAL A 6 -19.22 79.93 30.94
C VAL A 6 -18.20 79.17 31.81
N VAL A 7 -17.38 78.18 31.44
CA VAL A 7 -17.10 77.29 30.28
C VAL A 7 -16.08 76.26 30.82
N LEU A 8 -16.13 75.01 30.32
CA LEU A 8 -15.05 74.04 30.03
C LEU A 8 -13.84 73.87 30.99
N VAL A 9 -13.40 72.62 31.20
CA VAL A 9 -12.00 72.15 31.00
C VAL A 9 -11.84 70.63 31.30
N LEU A 10 -11.42 69.92 30.25
CA LEU A 10 -10.44 68.82 30.11
C LEU A 10 -10.38 67.57 31.04
N VAL A 11 -10.49 66.41 30.36
CA VAL A 11 -9.45 65.36 30.13
C VAL A 11 -9.43 64.04 30.94
N CYS A 12 -9.19 63.00 30.13
CA CYS A 12 -8.54 61.71 30.36
C CYS A 12 -9.38 60.48 30.73
N GLY A 13 -9.23 59.43 29.92
CA GLY A 13 -9.48 58.04 30.32
C GLY A 13 -10.01 57.17 29.18
N ALA A 14 -9.12 56.47 28.48
CA ALA A 14 -9.38 55.66 27.30
C ALA A 14 -9.80 54.20 27.60
N PHE A 15 -10.20 53.51 26.52
CA PHE A 15 -10.20 52.05 26.25
C PHE A 15 -11.47 51.24 26.51
N LEU A 16 -12.14 50.81 25.41
CA LEU A 16 -12.07 49.42 24.89
C LEU A 16 -13.00 49.27 23.67
N LEU A 17 -12.43 49.03 22.48
CA LEU A 17 -13.14 48.62 21.26
C LEU A 17 -12.80 47.15 21.00
N ALA A 18 -13.80 46.28 21.04
CA ALA A 18 -13.66 44.86 20.70
C ALA A 18 -13.75 44.68 19.18
N GLY A 19 -12.67 44.20 18.56
CA GLY A 19 -12.66 43.76 17.16
C GLY A 19 -12.92 42.25 17.07
N LEU A 20 -13.94 41.86 16.30
CA LEU A 20 -14.15 40.48 15.86
C LEU A 20 -13.15 40.17 14.74
N THR A 21 -12.16 39.33 15.02
CA THR A 21 -11.28 38.77 13.99
C THR A 21 -11.91 37.51 13.40
N GLN A 22 -12.28 37.57 12.13
CA GLN A 22 -12.52 36.39 11.30
C GLN A 22 -11.18 35.64 11.17
N ALA A 23 -11.06 34.45 11.75
CA ALA A 23 -9.88 33.62 11.59
C ALA A 23 -9.82 33.14 10.12
N ALA A 24 -8.88 33.68 9.35
CA ALA A 24 -8.55 33.14 8.04
C ALA A 24 -7.88 31.77 8.24
N GLU A 25 -8.43 30.72 7.65
CA GLU A 25 -7.77 29.42 7.59
C GLU A 25 -6.41 29.58 6.92
N SER A 26 -5.37 29.11 7.60
CA SER A 26 -4.01 29.19 7.09
C SER A 26 -3.89 28.34 5.82
N PRO A 27 -3.30 28.88 4.72
CA PRO A 27 -3.08 28.13 3.49
C PRO A 27 -2.25 26.85 3.72
N GLN A 28 -1.46 26.82 4.80
CA GLN A 28 -0.67 25.65 5.19
C GLN A 28 -1.52 24.48 5.70
N VAL A 29 -2.72 24.74 6.27
CA VAL A 29 -3.67 23.70 6.70
C VAL A 29 -4.44 23.12 5.50
N ALA A 30 -4.74 23.97 4.51
CA ALA A 30 -5.33 23.53 3.24
C ALA A 30 -4.34 22.69 2.41
N GLU A 31 -3.05 23.04 2.42
CA GLU A 31 -2.00 22.28 1.76
C GLU A 31 -1.75 20.92 2.47
N TYR A 32 -1.73 20.91 3.81
CA TYR A 32 -1.63 19.66 4.60
C TYR A 32 -2.81 18.70 4.37
N THR A 33 -4.03 19.24 4.27
CA THR A 33 -5.22 18.42 4.00
C THR A 33 -5.26 17.93 2.56
N HIS A 34 -4.74 18.69 1.59
CA HIS A 34 -4.54 18.23 0.21
C HIS A 34 -3.49 17.11 0.09
N HIS A 35 -2.41 17.14 0.88
CA HIS A 35 -1.41 16.07 0.91
C HIS A 35 -1.91 14.77 1.53
N LEU A 36 -2.88 14.84 2.46
CA LEU A 36 -3.53 13.66 3.03
C LEU A 36 -4.61 13.06 2.12
N ALA A 37 -5.17 13.86 1.20
CA ALA A 37 -6.24 13.42 0.30
C ALA A 37 -5.75 12.58 -0.90
N ALA A 38 -4.46 12.63 -1.23
CA ALA A 38 -3.86 11.67 -2.15
C ALA A 38 -3.45 10.40 -1.38
N SER A 39 -4.45 9.56 -1.05
CA SER A 39 -4.21 8.24 -0.46
C SER A 39 -3.16 7.49 -1.28
N LYS A 40 -1.97 7.31 -0.73
CA LYS A 40 -0.87 6.59 -1.38
C LYS A 40 -1.38 5.19 -1.71
N LYS A 41 -1.49 4.85 -3.00
CA LYS A 41 -1.97 3.53 -3.46
C LYS A 41 -1.19 2.44 -2.74
N VAL A 42 -1.88 1.63 -1.92
CA VAL A 42 -1.27 0.53 -1.18
C VAL A 42 -1.12 -0.66 -2.14
N PRO A 43 0.10 -1.17 -2.42
CA PRO A 43 0.29 -2.27 -3.36
C PRO A 43 -0.48 -3.53 -2.96
N GLY A 44 -1.26 -4.08 -3.89
CA GLY A 44 -2.11 -5.26 -3.73
C GLY A 44 -3.36 -5.08 -2.87
N LEU A 45 -3.66 -3.85 -2.44
CA LEU A 45 -4.99 -3.55 -1.95
C LEU A 45 -5.99 -3.70 -3.11
N HIS A 46 -7.03 -4.50 -2.89
CA HIS A 46 -8.02 -4.87 -3.91
C HIS A 46 -7.45 -5.61 -5.15
N ALA A 47 -6.36 -6.37 -4.98
CA ALA A 47 -5.85 -7.26 -6.02
C ALA A 47 -6.89 -8.33 -6.41
N GLY A 48 -6.87 -8.75 -7.68
CA GLY A 48 -7.74 -9.81 -8.20
C GLY A 48 -7.18 -11.21 -7.94
N GLU A 49 -8.06 -12.19 -7.73
CA GLU A 49 -7.66 -13.60 -7.64
C GLU A 49 -7.26 -14.18 -9.00
N HIS A 50 -6.50 -15.28 -8.96
CA HIS A 50 -6.22 -16.04 -10.18
C HIS A 50 -7.43 -16.89 -10.59
N PRO A 51 -7.62 -17.19 -11.89
CA PRO A 51 -8.75 -17.99 -12.35
C PRO A 51 -8.51 -19.52 -12.24
N LEU A 52 -7.33 -19.94 -11.80
CA LEU A 52 -6.98 -21.36 -11.76
C LEU A 52 -7.84 -22.12 -10.72
N PRO A 53 -8.27 -23.36 -11.03
CA PRO A 53 -8.93 -24.23 -10.06
C PRO A 53 -7.94 -24.65 -8.96
N LEU A 54 -8.44 -25.33 -7.92
CA LEU A 54 -7.56 -25.89 -6.90
C LEU A 54 -6.72 -27.04 -7.50
N PRO A 55 -5.42 -27.14 -7.19
CA PRO A 55 -4.58 -28.23 -7.70
C PRO A 55 -5.12 -29.63 -7.36
N THR A 56 -5.88 -29.76 -6.28
CA THR A 56 -6.46 -31.02 -5.79
C THR A 56 -7.68 -31.49 -6.58
N THR A 57 -8.25 -30.67 -7.48
CA THR A 57 -9.44 -31.05 -8.25
C THR A 57 -9.12 -31.80 -9.55
N MET A 58 -7.84 -31.94 -9.91
CA MET A 58 -7.40 -32.64 -11.12
C MET A 58 -6.01 -33.28 -10.93
N SER A 59 -5.55 -34.04 -11.93
CA SER A 59 -4.20 -34.59 -11.89
C SER A 59 -3.16 -33.48 -12.06
N HIS A 60 -1.95 -33.71 -11.54
CA HIS A 60 -0.84 -32.77 -11.70
C HIS A 60 -0.54 -32.47 -13.18
N ILE A 61 -0.62 -33.48 -14.06
CA ILE A 61 -0.39 -33.33 -15.51
C ILE A 61 -1.41 -32.37 -16.14
N GLU A 62 -2.70 -32.49 -15.78
CA GLU A 62 -3.72 -31.58 -16.30
C GLU A 62 -3.60 -30.18 -15.68
N TYR A 63 -3.22 -30.09 -14.40
CA TYR A 63 -3.02 -28.81 -13.74
C TYR A 63 -1.86 -28.02 -14.36
N GLU A 64 -0.74 -28.68 -14.68
CA GLU A 64 0.41 -28.01 -15.31
C GLU A 64 0.06 -27.37 -16.66
N LYS A 65 -0.82 -28.00 -17.45
CA LYS A 65 -1.26 -27.46 -18.76
C LYS A 65 -1.96 -26.10 -18.63
N ILE A 66 -2.63 -25.84 -17.51
CA ILE A 66 -3.32 -24.56 -17.26
C ILE A 66 -2.49 -23.61 -16.38
N LEU A 67 -1.67 -24.15 -15.48
CA LEU A 67 -0.75 -23.36 -14.65
C LEU A 67 0.32 -22.69 -15.50
N PHE A 68 0.92 -23.42 -16.44
CA PHE A 68 2.04 -22.92 -17.22
C PHE A 68 1.68 -21.68 -18.07
N PRO A 69 0.55 -21.64 -18.81
CA PRO A 69 0.09 -20.42 -19.48
C PRO A 69 -0.11 -19.24 -18.53
N PHE A 70 -0.65 -19.47 -17.32
CA PHE A 70 -0.85 -18.41 -16.33
C PHE A 70 0.47 -17.84 -15.80
N ILE A 71 1.44 -18.69 -15.46
CA ILE A 71 2.78 -18.24 -15.02
C ILE A 71 3.47 -17.48 -16.16
N LYS A 72 3.43 -18.04 -17.38
CA LYS A 72 4.08 -17.45 -18.56
C LYS A 72 3.52 -16.07 -18.93
N SER A 73 2.22 -15.84 -18.72
CA SER A 73 1.62 -14.54 -19.03
C SER A 73 2.01 -13.43 -18.05
N ARG A 74 2.56 -13.77 -16.87
CA ARG A 74 2.81 -12.84 -15.76
C ARG A 74 1.58 -11.98 -15.42
N ALA A 75 0.37 -12.52 -15.58
CA ALA A 75 -0.86 -11.79 -15.29
C ALA A 75 -0.94 -11.35 -13.81
N TYR A 76 -0.35 -12.11 -12.90
CA TYR A 76 -0.21 -11.74 -11.49
C TYR A 76 0.53 -10.40 -11.28
N ALA A 77 1.57 -10.14 -12.07
CA ALA A 77 2.39 -8.93 -11.98
C ALA A 77 1.77 -7.74 -12.74
N THR A 78 1.18 -8.01 -13.90
CA THR A 78 0.82 -6.96 -14.87
C THR A 78 -0.67 -6.62 -14.92
N GLN A 79 -1.55 -7.50 -14.44
CA GLN A 79 -3.00 -7.36 -14.61
C GLN A 79 -3.77 -7.49 -13.30
N LEU A 80 -3.42 -8.46 -12.46
CA LEU A 80 -4.14 -8.77 -11.23
C LEU A 80 -3.75 -7.86 -10.05
N GLY A 81 -2.68 -7.08 -10.21
CA GLY A 81 -2.24 -6.10 -9.22
C GLY A 81 -1.72 -6.73 -7.92
N TRP A 82 -1.17 -7.94 -7.96
CA TRP A 82 -0.68 -8.64 -6.77
C TRP A 82 0.42 -7.84 -6.04
N SER A 83 0.43 -7.92 -4.71
CA SER A 83 1.55 -7.40 -3.92
C SER A 83 2.82 -8.19 -4.24
N HIS A 84 3.97 -7.54 -4.09
CA HIS A 84 5.27 -8.17 -4.27
C HIS A 84 6.30 -7.65 -3.27
N ASP A 85 7.44 -8.32 -3.19
CA ASP A 85 8.59 -7.87 -2.42
C ASP A 85 9.02 -6.46 -2.86
N LYS A 86 9.29 -5.58 -1.88
CA LYS A 86 9.71 -4.19 -2.11
C LYS A 86 10.99 -4.05 -2.94
N TYR A 87 11.83 -5.09 -2.93
CA TYR A 87 13.11 -5.13 -3.62
C TYR A 87 13.39 -6.56 -4.09
N VAL A 88 14.18 -6.69 -5.15
CA VAL A 88 14.84 -7.96 -5.48
C VAL A 88 15.86 -8.28 -4.39
N ARG A 89 15.97 -9.55 -3.99
CA ARG A 89 16.88 -9.99 -2.92
C ARG A 89 17.77 -11.10 -3.39
N ASP A 90 19.06 -11.01 -3.05
CA ASP A 90 19.96 -12.14 -3.22
C ASP A 90 19.61 -13.24 -2.21
N THR A 91 19.71 -14.50 -2.63
CA THR A 91 19.51 -15.65 -1.72
C THR A 91 20.82 -16.14 -1.09
N GLY A 92 21.90 -15.39 -1.28
CA GLY A 92 23.21 -15.59 -0.64
C GLY A 92 24.19 -14.49 -1.04
N ALA A 93 25.42 -14.55 -0.53
CA ALA A 93 26.40 -13.49 -0.74
C ALA A 93 26.83 -13.36 -2.22
N TYR A 94 27.13 -12.13 -2.65
CA TYR A 94 27.82 -11.86 -3.91
C TYR A 94 29.19 -11.23 -3.60
N VAL A 95 30.27 -11.95 -3.90
CA VAL A 95 31.63 -11.56 -3.51
C VAL A 95 32.58 -11.68 -4.70
N LYS A 96 33.23 -10.57 -5.08
CA LYS A 96 34.24 -10.50 -6.15
C LYS A 96 33.77 -11.15 -7.47
N GLY A 97 32.56 -10.80 -7.92
CA GLY A 97 31.99 -11.32 -9.17
C GLY A 97 31.38 -12.72 -9.06
N LYS A 98 31.46 -13.38 -7.89
CA LYS A 98 30.94 -14.73 -7.67
C LYS A 98 29.74 -14.71 -6.74
N TYR A 99 28.71 -15.46 -7.15
CA TYR A 99 27.47 -15.60 -6.40
C TYR A 99 27.45 -16.89 -5.59
N TYR A 100 26.97 -16.81 -4.35
CA TYR A 100 26.91 -17.91 -3.37
C TYR A 100 25.49 -18.14 -2.85
N GLY A 101 24.47 -17.70 -3.59
CA GLY A 101 23.07 -18.03 -3.31
C GLY A 101 22.73 -19.48 -3.64
N THR A 102 21.79 -20.05 -2.87
CA THR A 102 21.21 -21.38 -3.16
C THR A 102 20.33 -21.36 -4.41
N HIS A 103 19.79 -20.18 -4.75
CA HIS A 103 19.07 -19.86 -5.99
C HIS A 103 19.56 -18.50 -6.51
N PRO A 104 19.27 -18.08 -7.76
CA PRO A 104 19.51 -16.71 -8.24
C PRO A 104 18.88 -15.62 -7.37
N ALA A 105 19.07 -14.34 -7.71
CA ALA A 105 18.35 -13.26 -7.05
C ALA A 105 16.83 -13.46 -7.26
N VAL A 106 16.00 -13.04 -6.31
CA VAL A 106 14.56 -13.38 -6.32
C VAL A 106 13.68 -12.19 -5.99
N ARG A 107 12.45 -12.25 -6.52
CA ARG A 107 11.34 -11.40 -6.12
C ARG A 107 10.08 -12.25 -6.01
N CYS A 108 9.38 -12.11 -4.88
CA CYS A 108 8.15 -12.85 -4.64
C CYS A 108 6.91 -11.97 -4.89
N PHE A 109 5.87 -12.58 -5.44
CA PHE A 109 4.52 -12.04 -5.59
C PHE A 109 3.55 -12.85 -4.73
N TYR A 110 2.53 -12.17 -4.19
CA TYR A 110 1.60 -12.72 -3.20
C TYR A 110 0.16 -12.50 -3.68
N SER A 111 -0.61 -13.59 -3.78
CA SER A 111 -2.04 -13.51 -4.12
C SER A 111 -2.85 -12.82 -3.03
N PRO A 112 -4.09 -12.38 -3.31
CA PRO A 112 -4.97 -11.73 -2.34
C PRO A 112 -5.14 -12.54 -1.05
N LYS A 113 -5.46 -13.84 -1.15
CA LYS A 113 -5.50 -14.77 0.00
C LYS A 113 -4.21 -14.82 0.82
N VAL A 114 -3.05 -14.78 0.18
CA VAL A 114 -1.76 -14.79 0.89
C VAL A 114 -1.52 -13.46 1.59
N MET A 115 -1.86 -12.34 0.95
CA MET A 115 -1.77 -11.02 1.57
C MET A 115 -2.74 -10.85 2.75
N TYR A 116 -3.95 -11.39 2.63
CA TYR A 116 -4.87 -11.50 3.75
C TYR A 116 -4.27 -12.33 4.89
N TRP A 117 -3.67 -13.49 4.60
CA TRP A 117 -2.98 -14.27 5.62
C TRP A 117 -1.80 -13.51 6.25
N LEU A 118 -0.96 -12.85 5.46
CA LEU A 118 0.20 -12.08 5.95
C LEU A 118 -0.17 -10.89 6.82
N THR A 119 -1.33 -10.27 6.59
CA THR A 119 -1.72 -8.99 7.22
C THR A 119 -2.88 -9.11 8.21
N GLY A 120 -3.70 -10.15 8.08
CA GLY A 120 -4.97 -10.28 8.80
C GLY A 120 -6.05 -9.28 8.37
N ASN A 121 -5.80 -8.45 7.35
CA ASN A 121 -6.72 -7.42 6.89
C ASN A 121 -7.56 -7.93 5.69
N PRO A 122 -8.90 -8.00 5.82
CA PRO A 122 -9.80 -8.46 4.75
C PRO A 122 -9.74 -7.65 3.46
N ASP A 123 -9.28 -6.40 3.48
CA ASP A 123 -9.21 -5.58 2.25
C ASP A 123 -8.17 -6.06 1.24
N PHE A 124 -7.23 -6.90 1.68
CA PHE A 124 -6.30 -7.59 0.79
C PHE A 124 -6.91 -8.81 0.10
N TRP A 125 -8.10 -9.28 0.51
CA TRP A 125 -8.85 -10.34 -0.19
C TRP A 125 -10.34 -9.95 -0.32
N PRO A 126 -10.68 -9.06 -1.27
CA PRO A 126 -12.04 -8.53 -1.41
C PRO A 126 -13.10 -9.61 -1.60
N GLU A 127 -12.84 -10.59 -2.47
CA GLU A 127 -13.78 -11.69 -2.72
C GLU A 127 -14.12 -12.46 -1.44
N GLY A 128 -13.10 -12.76 -0.62
CA GLY A 128 -13.30 -13.45 0.66
C GLY A 128 -14.00 -12.57 1.69
N ARG A 129 -13.70 -11.26 1.73
CA ARG A 129 -14.40 -10.31 2.60
C ARG A 129 -15.89 -10.26 2.24
N ASP A 130 -16.19 -10.08 0.97
CA ASP A 130 -17.55 -9.91 0.46
C ASP A 130 -18.36 -11.21 0.60
N ALA A 131 -17.70 -12.37 0.54
CA ALA A 131 -18.29 -13.68 0.82
C ALA A 131 -18.32 -14.05 2.32
N GLY A 132 -17.83 -13.20 3.23
CA GLY A 132 -17.78 -13.48 4.67
C GLY A 132 -16.73 -14.54 5.09
N GLN A 133 -15.79 -14.88 4.21
CA GLN A 133 -14.72 -15.86 4.40
C GLN A 133 -13.42 -15.26 4.96
N ALA A 134 -13.28 -13.93 4.92
CA ALA A 134 -12.10 -13.22 5.41
C ALA A 134 -12.44 -12.36 6.64
N PRO A 135 -12.66 -12.94 7.84
CA PRO A 135 -12.81 -12.15 9.04
C PRO A 135 -11.49 -11.45 9.37
N LYS A 136 -11.55 -10.28 10.01
CA LYS A 136 -10.34 -9.63 10.53
C LYS A 136 -9.70 -10.55 11.58
N LYS A 137 -8.40 -10.79 11.44
CA LYS A 137 -7.63 -11.71 12.30
C LYS A 137 -6.22 -11.19 12.55
N ALA A 138 -5.44 -11.86 13.39
CA ALA A 138 -4.04 -11.50 13.56
C ALA A 138 -3.22 -11.83 12.29
N PRO A 139 -2.16 -11.05 11.98
CA PRO A 139 -1.23 -11.38 10.91
C PRO A 139 -0.65 -12.78 11.07
N ARG A 140 -0.61 -13.55 9.98
CA ARG A 140 -0.08 -14.93 9.88
C ARG A 140 -0.75 -15.93 10.82
N GLU A 141 -1.99 -15.68 11.21
CA GLU A 141 -2.78 -16.59 12.03
C GLU A 141 -3.49 -17.64 11.17
N GLY A 142 -3.48 -18.90 11.62
CA GLY A 142 -4.12 -20.03 10.94
C GLY A 142 -3.45 -20.41 9.62
N THR A 143 -4.19 -21.13 8.78
CA THR A 143 -3.73 -21.55 7.45
C THR A 143 -3.94 -20.45 6.41
N ILE A 144 -3.14 -20.50 5.34
CA ILE A 144 -3.42 -19.74 4.12
C ILE A 144 -4.71 -20.31 3.51
N PRO A 145 -5.70 -19.49 3.11
CA PRO A 145 -6.89 -19.99 2.44
C PRO A 145 -6.57 -20.76 1.16
N ASP A 146 -7.37 -21.78 0.84
CA ASP A 146 -7.18 -22.63 -0.33
C ASP A 146 -7.10 -21.83 -1.64
N GLY A 147 -6.17 -22.24 -2.50
CA GLY A 147 -5.82 -21.49 -3.71
C GLY A 147 -4.99 -20.23 -3.46
N GLY A 148 -4.56 -19.94 -2.23
CA GLY A 148 -3.53 -18.93 -2.01
C GLY A 148 -2.24 -19.29 -2.74
N MET A 149 -1.61 -18.32 -3.39
CA MET A 149 -0.46 -18.55 -4.26
C MET A 149 0.68 -17.57 -3.98
N ILE A 150 1.90 -18.08 -3.94
CA ILE A 150 3.14 -17.30 -3.91
C ILE A 150 3.93 -17.65 -5.17
N ILE A 151 4.30 -16.63 -5.95
CA ILE A 151 5.14 -16.81 -7.14
C ILE A 151 6.51 -16.23 -6.86
N LYS A 152 7.55 -17.05 -7.02
CA LYS A 152 8.95 -16.66 -6.81
C LYS A 152 9.64 -16.57 -8.17
N GLU A 153 9.87 -15.36 -8.64
CA GLU A 153 10.64 -15.12 -9.87
C GLU A 153 12.13 -15.17 -9.55
N MET A 154 12.90 -15.81 -10.44
CA MET A 154 14.36 -15.90 -10.36
C MET A 154 14.98 -14.97 -11.40
N LEU A 155 15.87 -14.10 -10.96
CA LEU A 155 16.49 -13.02 -11.73
C LEU A 155 18.03 -13.20 -11.71
N PRO A 156 18.72 -12.82 -12.81
CA PRO A 156 20.17 -12.88 -12.83
C PRO A 156 20.83 -12.04 -11.71
N PRO A 157 21.70 -12.64 -10.86
CA PRO A 157 22.31 -11.93 -9.74
C PRO A 157 23.36 -10.89 -10.21
N PRO A 158 23.78 -9.95 -9.33
CA PRO A 158 23.25 -9.72 -7.98
C PRO A 158 21.96 -8.91 -7.99
N ALA A 159 21.22 -8.96 -6.88
CA ALA A 159 20.00 -8.19 -6.67
C ALA A 159 20.20 -6.68 -6.80
N ALA A 160 21.40 -6.17 -6.47
CA ALA A 160 21.76 -4.76 -6.58
C ALA A 160 21.63 -4.20 -8.02
N ARG A 161 21.59 -5.06 -9.05
CA ARG A 161 21.35 -4.64 -10.44
C ARG A 161 19.95 -4.06 -10.66
N TYR A 162 19.01 -4.37 -9.79
CA TYR A 162 17.60 -4.03 -9.91
C TYR A 162 17.15 -2.93 -8.95
N ASP A 163 18.08 -2.32 -8.20
CA ASP A 163 17.75 -1.28 -7.24
C ASP A 163 17.24 -0.03 -7.97
N GLY A 164 16.10 0.50 -7.52
CA GLY A 164 15.43 1.65 -8.13
C GLY A 164 14.71 1.38 -9.46
N MET A 165 14.75 0.16 -10.01
CA MET A 165 14.04 -0.18 -11.24
C MET A 165 12.53 -0.32 -11.04
N THR A 166 11.74 0.05 -12.05
CA THR A 166 10.29 -0.19 -12.08
C THR A 166 9.95 -1.65 -12.43
N GLU A 167 8.67 -2.02 -12.35
CA GLU A 167 8.22 -3.37 -12.75
C GLU A 167 8.50 -3.66 -14.23
N GLU A 168 8.42 -2.65 -15.07
CA GLU A 168 8.63 -2.74 -16.51
C GLU A 168 10.12 -2.85 -16.88
N GLU A 169 11.01 -2.41 -15.99
CA GLU A 169 12.47 -2.43 -16.17
C GLU A 169 13.13 -3.73 -15.70
N ILE A 170 12.44 -4.52 -14.86
CA ILE A 170 12.88 -5.82 -14.32
C ILE A 170 12.46 -6.97 -15.24
#